data_AF-A0A3P3QZV6-F1
#
_entry.id   AF-A0A3P3QZV6-F1
#
_cell.length_a   1.000
_cell.length_b   1.000
_cell.length_c   1.000
_cell.angle_alpha   90.00
_cell.angle_beta   90.00
_cell.angle_gamma   90.00
#
_symmetry.space_group_name_H-M   'P 1'
#
loop_
_entity.id
_entity.type
_entity.pdbx_description
1 polymer ?
#
loop_
_entity_poly.entity_id
_entity_poly.type
_entity_poly.pdbx_seq_one_letter_code
_entity_poly.pdbx_strand_id
1 'polypeptide(L)'
;MADKNNVNEKPKKRKFSKLKYIIAFIFLNVIIFFAVTSQPHFEISTVADSDSKSVEIRVTQKSFFPLQSFTMTLDDSPLSYTKNGNTYVATATKNGTLEVVATNLNTMSQTIYERIDNIDSTSPTIFAQLVKKGVLNITFEDGHSDIDYESIYAIDSNDKKLKPTKIDKEEGRATFEFDTYSIKAYVSDTAGNEGEVEFNNGEVNQTKLVSSEGTEVNDIPVEESGNNENDISNETTFDVGNLNEKPPKKNDDYLYEKH
;
A
#
# COMPACT_ATOMS: atom_id res chain seq x y z
N MET A 1 83.00 -63.26 16.30
CA MET A 1 83.04 -62.14 17.26
C MET A 1 82.03 -61.08 16.80
N ALA A 2 81.30 -60.52 17.76
CA ALA A 2 80.25 -59.50 17.67
C ALA A 2 80.70 -58.24 16.89
N ASP A 3 79.86 -57.37 16.33
CA ASP A 3 78.67 -56.66 16.84
C ASP A 3 77.72 -56.35 15.65
N LYS A 4 76.42 -56.64 15.62
CA LYS A 4 75.26 -56.08 16.37
C LYS A 4 75.13 -54.54 16.35
N ASN A 5 73.91 -54.11 15.99
CA ASN A 5 73.21 -52.89 16.42
C ASN A 5 73.52 -51.61 15.60
N ASN A 6 72.56 -50.78 15.18
CA ASN A 6 71.11 -50.77 15.32
C ASN A 6 70.61 -49.67 14.37
N VAL A 7 69.80 -50.03 13.36
CA VAL A 7 69.00 -49.03 12.63
C VAL A 7 67.93 -48.57 13.61
N ASN A 8 68.07 -47.37 14.17
CA ASN A 8 67.06 -46.78 15.03
C ASN A 8 66.74 -45.36 14.54
N GLU A 9 66.20 -45.27 13.33
CA GLU A 9 65.47 -44.09 12.89
C GLU A 9 64.20 -43.98 13.76
N LYS A 10 64.25 -43.08 14.75
CA LYS A 10 63.07 -42.72 15.54
C LYS A 10 62.01 -42.13 14.61
N PRO A 11 60.76 -42.65 14.60
CA PRO A 11 59.71 -42.06 13.79
C PRO A 11 59.43 -40.64 14.28
N LYS A 12 59.58 -39.64 13.39
CA LYS A 12 59.39 -38.21 13.64
C LYS A 12 57.90 -37.87 13.82
N LYS A 13 57.21 -38.52 14.76
CA LYS A 13 55.81 -38.26 15.12
C LYS A 13 55.74 -37.18 16.20
N ARG A 14 55.75 -35.89 15.84
CA ARG A 14 55.37 -34.80 16.78
C ARG A 14 55.21 -33.39 16.17
N LYS A 15 54.54 -33.26 15.02
CA LYS A 15 54.08 -31.94 14.53
C LYS A 15 52.56 -31.86 14.26
N PHE A 16 51.90 -32.99 14.00
CA PHE A 16 50.45 -33.04 13.78
C PHE A 16 49.59 -32.82 15.03
N SER A 17 50.13 -32.97 16.25
CA SER A 17 49.36 -32.76 17.49
C SER A 17 49.15 -31.27 17.80
N LYS A 18 50.18 -30.43 17.66
CA LYS A 18 50.06 -28.97 17.89
C LYS A 18 49.16 -28.29 16.87
N LEU A 19 49.22 -28.74 15.61
CA LEU A 19 48.36 -28.23 14.54
C LEU A 19 46.87 -28.44 14.83
N LYS A 20 46.47 -29.57 15.41
CA LYS A 20 45.08 -29.82 15.82
C LYS A 20 44.59 -28.84 16.88
N TYR A 21 45.43 -28.50 17.87
CA TYR A 21 45.08 -27.51 18.89
C TYR A 21 44.97 -26.10 18.32
N ILE A 22 45.84 -25.72 17.38
CA ILE A 22 45.76 -24.43 16.69
C ILE A 22 44.49 -24.36 15.84
N ILE A 23 44.16 -25.41 15.09
CA ILE A 23 42.92 -25.48 14.30
C ILE A 23 41.70 -25.44 15.21
N ALA A 24 41.68 -26.18 16.32
CA ALA A 24 40.59 -26.15 17.29
C ALA A 24 40.43 -24.76 17.92
N PHE A 25 41.54 -24.08 18.23
CA PHE A 25 41.53 -22.71 18.73
C PHE A 25 40.93 -21.74 17.70
N ILE A 26 41.37 -21.81 16.44
CA ILE A 26 40.81 -20.98 15.36
C ILE A 26 39.32 -21.26 15.21
N PHE A 27 38.92 -22.54 15.15
CA PHE A 27 37.53 -22.94 14.99
C PHE A 27 36.64 -22.43 16.12
N LEU A 28 37.09 -22.53 17.37
CA LEU A 28 36.37 -22.00 18.53
C LEU A 28 36.22 -20.47 18.44
N ASN A 29 37.29 -19.75 18.09
CA ASN A 29 37.22 -18.30 17.95
C ASN A 29 36.30 -17.88 16.80
N VAL A 30 36.27 -18.62 15.69
CA VAL A 30 35.34 -18.37 14.58
C VAL A 30 33.89 -18.57 15.05
N ILE A 31 33.59 -19.62 15.82
CA ILE A 31 32.24 -19.83 16.38
C ILE A 31 31.85 -18.68 17.31
N ILE A 32 32.75 -18.29 18.23
CA ILE A 32 32.51 -17.17 19.15
C ILE A 32 32.28 -15.89 18.34
N PHE A 33 33.10 -15.64 17.32
CA PHE A 33 32.95 -14.49 16.44
C PHE A 33 31.56 -14.44 15.81
N PHE A 34 31.11 -15.53 15.18
CA PHE A 34 29.74 -15.58 14.64
C PHE A 34 28.67 -15.38 15.73
N ALA A 35 28.86 -15.95 16.92
CA ALA A 35 27.91 -15.81 18.01
C ALA A 35 27.78 -14.36 18.52
N VAL A 36 28.87 -13.59 18.54
CA VAL A 36 28.85 -12.19 19.00
C VAL A 36 28.47 -11.21 17.89
N THR A 37 28.70 -11.54 16.62
CA THR A 37 28.41 -10.66 15.48
C THR A 37 27.10 -10.97 14.76
N SER A 38 26.42 -12.08 15.06
CA SER A 38 25.17 -12.44 14.39
C SER A 38 24.08 -11.40 14.69
N GLN A 39 23.64 -10.69 13.66
CA GLN A 39 22.48 -9.80 13.74
C GLN A 39 21.18 -10.59 13.53
N PRO A 40 20.05 -10.09 14.06
CA PRO A 40 18.76 -10.63 13.67
C PRO A 40 18.50 -10.31 12.18
N HIS A 41 17.68 -11.15 11.55
CA HIS A 41 17.30 -10.97 10.15
C HIS A 41 15.83 -11.30 9.97
N PHE A 42 15.07 -10.36 9.41
CA PHE A 42 13.64 -10.51 9.14
C PHE A 42 13.28 -10.19 7.70
N GLU A 43 12.18 -10.80 7.26
CA GLU A 43 11.44 -10.41 6.07
C GLU A 43 10.06 -9.90 6.50
N ILE A 44 9.60 -8.84 5.84
CA ILE A 44 8.26 -8.28 6.05
C ILE A 44 7.42 -8.62 4.82
N SER A 45 6.18 -9.05 5.07
CA SER A 45 5.16 -9.17 4.03
C SER A 45 3.86 -8.58 4.54
N THR A 46 3.22 -7.76 3.72
CA THR A 46 1.92 -7.16 3.99
C THR A 46 0.86 -7.85 3.14
N VAL A 47 -0.29 -8.15 3.73
CA VAL A 47 -1.46 -8.68 3.04
C VAL A 47 -2.61 -7.72 3.31
N ALA A 48 -3.05 -6.99 2.29
CA ALA A 48 -4.24 -6.16 2.39
C ALA A 48 -5.47 -7.05 2.58
N ASP A 49 -6.34 -6.67 3.50
CA ASP A 49 -7.65 -7.30 3.62
C ASP A 49 -8.55 -6.87 2.46
N SER A 50 -9.50 -7.72 2.11
CA SER A 50 -10.50 -7.51 1.07
C SER A 50 -11.43 -6.31 1.33
N ASP A 51 -11.52 -5.85 2.57
CA ASP A 51 -12.35 -4.71 2.95
C ASP A 51 -11.62 -3.36 2.81
N SER A 52 -10.34 -3.36 2.43
CA SER A 52 -9.48 -2.16 2.35
C SER A 52 -9.37 -1.34 3.65
N LYS A 53 -9.84 -1.87 4.80
CA LYS A 53 -9.80 -1.15 6.10
C LYS A 53 -8.59 -1.52 6.93
N SER A 54 -7.96 -2.64 6.61
CA SER A 54 -6.85 -3.15 7.38
C SER A 54 -5.81 -3.88 6.53
N VAL A 55 -4.60 -3.93 7.06
CA VAL A 55 -3.49 -4.66 6.46
C VAL A 55 -2.90 -5.57 7.52
N GLU A 56 -2.83 -6.87 7.21
CA GLU A 56 -2.10 -7.83 8.01
C GLU A 56 -0.60 -7.72 7.70
N ILE A 57 0.18 -7.49 8.75
CA ILE A 57 1.63 -7.38 8.70
C ILE A 57 2.21 -8.68 9.25
N ARG A 58 3.03 -9.35 8.46
CA ARG A 58 3.79 -10.52 8.88
C ARG A 58 5.27 -10.23 8.85
N VAL A 59 5.92 -10.39 9.99
CA VAL A 59 7.37 -10.26 10.13
C VAL A 59 7.94 -11.63 10.45
N THR A 60 8.66 -12.24 9.50
CA THR A 60 9.23 -13.58 9.67
C THR A 60 10.72 -13.51 9.97
N GLN A 61 11.11 -14.06 11.12
CA GLN A 61 12.50 -14.21 11.51
C GLN A 61 13.17 -15.32 10.69
N LYS A 62 14.22 -14.95 9.94
CA LYS A 62 15.06 -15.86 9.15
C LYS A 62 16.36 -16.23 9.86
N SER A 63 16.82 -15.38 10.76
CA SER A 63 18.00 -15.66 11.60
C SER A 63 17.71 -16.76 12.61
N PHE A 64 18.71 -17.60 12.91
CA PHE A 64 18.61 -18.67 13.90
C PHE A 64 18.77 -18.18 15.36
N PHE A 65 19.45 -17.06 15.58
CA PHE A 65 19.74 -16.57 16.93
C PHE A 65 18.48 -16.13 17.67
N PRO A 66 18.31 -16.49 18.95
CA PRO A 66 17.15 -16.09 19.73
C PRO A 66 17.15 -14.59 20.03
N LEU A 67 15.95 -14.01 19.99
CA LEU A 67 15.73 -12.59 20.29
C LEU A 67 15.63 -12.37 21.81
N GLN A 68 16.25 -11.28 22.25
CA GLN A 68 16.05 -10.69 23.57
C GLN A 68 14.80 -9.81 23.58
N SER A 69 14.61 -9.01 22.54
CA SER A 69 13.47 -8.10 22.40
C SER A 69 13.04 -7.98 20.94
N PHE A 70 11.76 -7.68 20.76
CA PHE A 70 11.14 -7.37 19.48
C PHE A 70 10.08 -6.29 19.76
N THR A 71 10.08 -5.22 18.99
CA THR A 71 9.09 -4.16 19.06
C THR A 71 8.64 -3.79 17.66
N MET A 72 7.38 -3.40 17.55
CA MET A 72 6.77 -2.98 16.31
C MET A 72 5.93 -1.75 16.59
N THR A 73 6.15 -0.69 15.84
CA THR A 73 5.49 0.60 15.99
C THR A 73 5.00 1.09 14.63
N LEU A 74 3.89 1.83 14.62
CA LEU A 74 3.33 2.46 13.44
C LEU A 74 3.19 3.96 13.72
N ASP A 75 3.98 4.80 13.06
CA ASP A 75 4.18 6.22 13.39
C ASP A 75 4.41 6.42 14.90
N ASP A 76 5.44 5.77 15.44
CA ASP A 76 5.83 5.81 16.86
C ASP A 76 4.80 5.22 17.85
N SER A 77 3.64 4.77 17.38
CA SER A 77 2.61 4.15 18.21
C SER A 77 2.83 2.63 18.30
N PRO A 78 2.92 2.02 19.50
CA PRO A 78 3.10 0.58 19.63
C PRO A 78 1.99 -0.22 18.93
N LEU A 79 2.39 -1.18 18.10
CA LEU A 79 1.48 -2.08 17.40
C LEU A 79 1.46 -3.43 18.12
N SER A 80 0.26 -3.90 18.49
CA SER A 80 0.11 -5.21 19.13
C SER A 80 0.31 -6.34 18.11
N TYR A 81 0.97 -7.41 18.53
CA TYR A 81 1.24 -8.57 17.68
C TYR A 81 1.15 -9.89 18.42
N THR A 82 0.91 -10.95 17.65
CA THR A 82 0.97 -12.34 18.13
C THR A 82 2.16 -13.05 17.49
N LYS A 83 2.86 -13.87 18.29
CA LYS A 83 3.97 -14.68 17.79
C LYS A 83 3.50 -16.10 17.47
N ASN A 84 3.63 -16.49 16.20
CA ASN A 84 3.34 -17.82 15.69
C ASN A 84 4.64 -18.45 15.16
N GLY A 85 5.32 -19.23 16.01
CA GLY A 85 6.63 -19.79 15.68
C GLY A 85 7.69 -18.70 15.48
N ASN A 86 8.18 -18.58 14.24
CA ASN A 86 9.17 -17.57 13.85
C ASN A 86 8.53 -16.32 13.20
N THR A 87 7.21 -16.27 13.12
CA THR A 87 6.49 -15.14 12.49
C THR A 87 5.74 -14.34 13.55
N TYR A 88 5.88 -13.03 13.48
CA TYR A 88 5.13 -12.05 14.25
C TYR A 88 4.03 -11.49 13.35
N VAL A 89 2.79 -11.54 13.81
CA VAL A 89 1.62 -11.10 13.05
C VAL A 89 0.96 -9.94 13.77
N ALA A 90 0.73 -8.84 13.06
CA ALA A 90 0.00 -7.68 13.53
C ALA A 90 -1.01 -7.23 12.48
N THR A 91 -1.94 -6.37 12.89
CA THR A 91 -2.92 -5.75 11.99
C THR A 91 -2.78 -4.25 12.12
N ALA A 92 -2.53 -3.57 11.01
CA ALA A 92 -2.61 -2.11 10.92
C ALA A 92 -4.01 -1.71 10.46
N THR A 93 -4.57 -0.67 11.06
CA THR A 93 -5.89 -0.10 10.73
C THR A 93 -5.79 1.36 10.26
N LYS A 94 -4.57 1.83 9.99
CA LYS A 94 -4.28 3.14 9.41
C LYS A 94 -3.00 3.06 8.59
N ASN A 95 -2.89 3.94 7.59
CA ASN A 95 -1.65 4.14 6.86
C ASN A 95 -0.58 4.77 7.78
N GLY A 96 0.69 4.55 7.44
CA GLY A 96 1.81 5.09 8.22
C GLY A 96 3.14 4.40 7.92
N THR A 97 4.16 4.73 8.71
CA THR A 97 5.47 4.08 8.67
C THR A 97 5.58 3.04 9.76
N LEU A 98 5.70 1.78 9.36
CA LEU A 98 5.99 0.66 10.24
C LEU A 98 7.48 0.67 10.58
N GLU A 99 7.82 0.67 11.86
CA GLU A 99 9.17 0.42 12.37
C GLU A 99 9.17 -0.91 13.13
N VAL A 100 10.11 -1.78 12.77
CA VAL A 100 10.36 -3.04 13.48
C VAL A 100 11.76 -3.01 14.03
N VAL A 101 11.91 -3.12 15.34
CA VAL A 101 13.21 -3.22 16.01
C VAL A 101 13.30 -4.57 16.69
N ALA A 102 14.36 -5.32 16.40
CA ALA A 102 14.65 -6.52 17.16
C ALA A 102 16.10 -6.58 17.60
N THR A 103 16.31 -7.18 18.76
CA THR A 103 17.62 -7.31 19.39
C THR A 103 17.82 -8.75 19.78
N ASN A 104 18.94 -9.35 19.34
CA ASN A 104 19.37 -10.68 19.73
C ASN A 104 19.91 -10.69 21.17
N LEU A 105 20.02 -11.89 21.77
CA LEU A 105 20.67 -12.06 23.09
C LEU A 105 22.13 -11.59 23.13
N ASN A 106 22.82 -11.55 21.99
CA ASN A 106 24.18 -11.02 21.86
C ASN A 106 24.20 -9.49 21.72
N THR A 107 23.06 -8.81 21.97
CA THR A 107 22.87 -7.34 21.89
C THR A 107 22.95 -6.73 20.50
N MET A 108 23.17 -7.54 19.45
CA MET A 108 23.08 -7.06 18.07
C MET A 108 21.63 -6.82 17.70
N SER A 109 21.35 -5.69 17.04
CA SER A 109 20.01 -5.29 16.64
C SER A 109 19.88 -5.06 15.14
N GLN A 110 18.63 -5.11 14.67
CA GLN A 110 18.24 -4.69 13.34
C GLN A 110 16.97 -3.84 13.47
N THR A 111 16.91 -2.75 12.70
CA THR A 111 15.71 -1.95 12.50
C THR A 111 15.30 -2.02 11.03
N ILE A 112 14.00 -2.21 10.78
CA ILE A 112 13.41 -2.20 9.43
C ILE A 112 12.28 -1.17 9.41
N TYR A 113 12.21 -0.41 8.32
CA TYR A 113 11.13 0.52 8.03
C TYR A 113 10.36 0.03 6.81
N GLU A 114 9.04 0.00 6.90
CA GLU A 114 8.14 -0.33 5.79
C GLU A 114 7.01 0.69 5.75
N ARG A 115 6.58 1.10 4.56
CA ARG A 115 5.45 2.01 4.40
C ARG A 115 4.16 1.21 4.22
N ILE A 116 3.12 1.57 4.97
CA ILE A 116 1.77 1.03 4.84
C ILE A 116 0.88 2.12 4.24
N ASP A 117 0.39 1.90 3.02
CA ASP A 117 -0.44 2.86 2.26
C ASP A 117 -1.59 2.23 1.47
N ASN A 118 -1.97 1.00 1.83
CA ASN A 118 -3.06 0.25 1.18
C ASN A 118 -4.38 0.29 1.95
N ILE A 119 -4.49 1.09 3.02
CA ILE A 119 -5.74 1.25 3.78
C ILE A 119 -6.47 2.46 3.23
N ASP A 120 -7.71 2.25 2.79
CA ASP A 120 -8.56 3.34 2.37
C ASP A 120 -9.16 4.05 3.58
N SER A 121 -9.09 5.38 3.56
CA SER A 121 -9.58 6.26 4.62
C SER A 121 -10.20 7.53 4.05
N THR A 122 -10.45 7.57 2.74
CA THR A 122 -10.96 8.74 2.04
C THR A 122 -12.35 8.44 1.50
N SER A 123 -13.23 9.45 1.50
CA SER A 123 -14.56 9.27 0.93
C SER A 123 -14.50 9.16 -0.60
N PRO A 124 -15.51 8.56 -1.24
CA PRO A 124 -15.67 8.65 -2.68
C PRO A 124 -15.71 10.09 -3.17
N THR A 125 -15.06 10.35 -4.30
CA THR A 125 -15.23 11.60 -5.03
C THR A 125 -16.60 11.59 -5.72
N ILE A 126 -17.35 12.68 -5.59
CA ILE A 126 -18.70 12.82 -6.12
C ILE A 126 -18.73 13.95 -7.13
N PHE A 127 -19.00 13.65 -8.40
CA PHE A 127 -19.36 14.64 -9.40
C PHE A 127 -20.86 14.56 -9.69
N ALA A 128 -21.59 15.61 -9.39
CA ALA A 128 -23.04 15.64 -9.51
C ALA A 128 -23.52 16.80 -10.39
N GLN A 129 -24.57 16.54 -11.17
CA GLN A 129 -25.16 17.48 -12.11
C GLN A 129 -26.68 17.42 -12.05
N LEU A 130 -27.31 18.57 -11.80
CA LEU A 130 -28.76 18.73 -11.91
C LEU A 130 -29.15 19.00 -13.37
N VAL A 131 -29.28 17.94 -14.17
CA VAL A 131 -29.49 17.99 -15.63
C VAL A 131 -30.77 18.72 -16.01
N LYS A 132 -31.83 18.52 -15.23
CA LYS A 132 -33.11 19.24 -15.36
C LYS A 132 -33.78 19.29 -14.00
N LYS A 133 -34.81 20.13 -13.89
CA LYS A 133 -35.62 20.20 -12.68
C LYS A 133 -36.08 18.79 -12.29
N GLY A 134 -35.69 18.36 -11.09
CA GLY A 134 -36.04 17.08 -10.50
C GLY A 134 -35.24 15.88 -10.99
N VAL A 135 -34.16 16.06 -11.77
CA VAL A 135 -33.30 14.95 -12.22
C VAL A 135 -31.83 15.23 -11.93
N LEU A 136 -31.29 14.49 -10.97
CA LEU A 136 -29.92 14.58 -10.52
C LEU A 136 -29.13 13.38 -11.04
N ASN A 137 -28.07 13.64 -11.81
CA ASN A 137 -27.08 12.64 -12.19
C ASN A 137 -25.86 12.77 -11.28
N ILE A 138 -25.34 11.65 -10.83
CA ILE A 138 -24.17 11.59 -9.96
C ILE A 138 -23.20 10.56 -10.54
N THR A 139 -21.93 10.92 -10.61
CA THR A 139 -20.80 10.05 -10.93
C THR A 139 -19.94 9.93 -9.68
N PHE A 140 -19.53 8.71 -9.37
CA PHE A 140 -18.71 8.37 -8.21
C PHE A 140 -17.37 7.81 -8.68
N GLU A 141 -16.29 8.28 -8.06
CA GLU A 141 -14.94 7.78 -8.31
C GLU A 141 -14.26 7.50 -6.98
N ASP A 142 -13.61 6.34 -6.87
CA ASP A 142 -12.78 6.00 -5.73
C ASP A 142 -11.43 5.44 -6.19
N GLY A 143 -10.36 5.78 -5.46
CA GLY A 143 -8.98 5.47 -5.84
C GLY A 143 -8.37 4.28 -5.11
N HIS A 144 -8.95 3.84 -4.00
CA HIS A 144 -8.35 2.87 -3.07
C HIS A 144 -9.27 1.69 -2.74
N SER A 145 -10.58 1.85 -2.90
CA SER A 145 -11.58 0.80 -2.76
C SER A 145 -12.65 0.91 -3.87
N ASP A 146 -13.59 -0.03 -3.87
CA ASP A 146 -14.71 -0.02 -4.80
C ASP A 146 -15.91 0.73 -4.20
N ILE A 147 -16.75 1.33 -5.04
CA ILE A 147 -18.03 1.94 -4.63
C ILE A 147 -19.03 0.86 -4.18
N ASP A 148 -19.64 1.01 -3.01
CA ASP A 148 -20.78 0.19 -2.60
C ASP A 148 -22.08 0.76 -3.20
N TYR A 149 -22.45 0.28 -4.39
CA TYR A 149 -23.67 0.74 -5.06
C TYR A 149 -24.96 0.43 -4.31
N GLU A 150 -24.98 -0.52 -3.37
CA GLU A 150 -26.16 -0.82 -2.56
C GLU A 150 -26.35 0.21 -1.43
N SER A 151 -25.27 0.92 -1.06
CA SER A 151 -25.30 2.03 -0.10
C SER A 151 -25.91 3.32 -0.66
N ILE A 152 -26.06 3.45 -1.99
CA ILE A 152 -26.50 4.68 -2.64
C ILE A 152 -27.98 4.98 -2.32
N TYR A 153 -28.23 6.14 -1.70
CA TYR A 153 -29.58 6.66 -1.48
C TYR A 153 -29.59 8.18 -1.46
N ALA A 154 -30.79 8.76 -1.49
CA ALA A 154 -30.97 10.18 -1.23
C ALA A 154 -32.09 10.43 -0.22
N ILE A 155 -32.07 11.60 0.40
CA ILE A 155 -33.14 12.14 1.25
C ILE A 155 -33.62 13.42 0.58
N ASP A 156 -34.92 13.51 0.33
CA ASP A 156 -35.52 14.70 -0.23
C ASP A 156 -35.90 15.71 0.88
N SER A 157 -36.28 16.93 0.50
CA SER A 157 -36.67 17.98 1.47
C SER A 157 -37.96 17.67 2.28
N ASN A 158 -38.63 16.53 2.03
CA ASN A 158 -39.77 16.04 2.81
C ASN A 158 -39.36 14.86 3.71
N ASP A 159 -38.05 14.66 3.95
CA ASP A 159 -37.47 13.57 4.72
C ASP A 159 -37.76 12.16 4.15
N LYS A 160 -38.14 12.07 2.87
CA LYS A 160 -38.39 10.79 2.22
C LYS A 160 -37.09 10.24 1.65
N LYS A 161 -36.78 8.99 2.03
CA LYS A 161 -35.68 8.23 1.44
C LYS A 161 -36.01 7.80 0.02
N LEU A 162 -35.17 8.19 -0.93
CA LEU A 162 -35.24 7.86 -2.35
C LEU A 162 -34.14 6.87 -2.71
N LYS A 163 -34.47 5.93 -3.60
CA LYS A 163 -33.50 5.09 -4.28
C LYS A 163 -33.22 5.68 -5.68
N PRO A 164 -32.03 5.46 -6.25
CA PRO A 164 -31.75 5.87 -7.61
C PRO A 164 -32.71 5.17 -8.58
N THR A 165 -33.19 5.90 -9.59
CA THR A 165 -34.04 5.38 -10.66
C THR A 165 -33.24 4.58 -11.68
N LYS A 166 -31.94 4.91 -11.84
CA LYS A 166 -30.99 4.18 -12.67
C LYS A 166 -29.64 4.10 -11.95
N ILE A 167 -28.99 2.94 -12.02
CA ILE A 167 -27.60 2.73 -11.62
C ILE A 167 -26.85 2.16 -12.83
N ASP A 168 -25.71 2.74 -13.15
CA ASP A 168 -24.75 2.27 -14.14
C ASP A 168 -23.42 2.00 -13.44
N LYS A 169 -23.12 0.71 -13.22
CA LYS A 169 -21.91 0.31 -12.48
C LYS A 169 -20.64 0.41 -13.33
N GLU A 170 -20.78 0.35 -14.66
CA GLU A 170 -19.62 0.46 -15.56
C GLU A 170 -19.11 1.91 -15.64
N GLU A 171 -20.04 2.87 -15.64
CA GLU A 171 -19.70 4.29 -15.68
C GLU A 171 -19.61 4.96 -14.30
N GLY A 172 -19.84 4.23 -13.20
CA GLY A 172 -19.83 4.83 -11.87
C GLY A 172 -21.00 5.78 -11.61
N ARG A 173 -22.15 5.61 -12.27
CA ARG A 173 -23.23 6.61 -12.30
C ARG A 173 -24.52 6.18 -11.62
N ALA A 174 -25.18 7.12 -10.97
CA ALA A 174 -26.54 6.98 -10.48
C ALA A 174 -27.41 8.19 -10.89
N THR A 175 -28.67 7.93 -11.19
CA THR A 175 -29.66 8.97 -11.48
C THR A 175 -30.75 8.94 -10.42
N PHE A 176 -31.12 10.11 -9.91
CA PHE A 176 -32.25 10.30 -9.02
C PHE A 176 -33.31 11.18 -9.68
N GLU A 177 -34.58 10.81 -9.46
CA GLU A 177 -35.72 11.66 -9.80
C GLU A 177 -36.43 12.11 -8.52
N PHE A 178 -36.72 13.40 -8.40
CA PHE A 178 -37.35 14.02 -7.24
C PHE A 178 -38.18 15.25 -7.64
N ASP A 179 -39.24 15.57 -6.90
CA ASP A 179 -40.16 16.67 -7.20
C ASP A 179 -40.18 17.77 -6.11
N THR A 180 -39.34 17.62 -5.09
CA THR A 180 -39.26 18.48 -3.92
C THR A 180 -38.29 19.65 -4.11
N TYR A 181 -38.10 20.45 -3.07
CA TYR A 181 -37.25 21.65 -3.15
C TYR A 181 -35.75 21.34 -3.16
N SER A 182 -35.31 20.35 -2.40
CA SER A 182 -33.91 19.92 -2.34
C SER A 182 -33.79 18.42 -2.22
N ILE A 183 -32.60 17.92 -2.58
CA ILE A 183 -32.21 16.52 -2.47
C ILE A 183 -30.79 16.45 -1.93
N LYS A 184 -30.56 15.53 -0.99
CA LYS A 184 -29.24 15.20 -0.46
C LYS A 184 -28.94 13.73 -0.72
N ALA A 185 -27.96 13.46 -1.56
CA ALA A 185 -27.54 12.12 -1.94
C ALA A 185 -26.36 11.67 -1.09
N TYR A 186 -26.30 10.36 -0.83
CA TYR A 186 -25.32 9.68 0.00
C TYR A 186 -24.78 8.46 -0.75
N VAL A 187 -23.50 8.18 -0.56
CA VAL A 187 -22.80 7.00 -1.08
C VAL A 187 -21.73 6.58 -0.07
N SER A 188 -21.46 5.29 0.01
CA SER A 188 -20.32 4.73 0.71
C SER A 188 -19.45 3.93 -0.26
N ASP A 189 -18.16 3.88 0.00
CA ASP A 189 -17.30 2.86 -0.58
C ASP A 189 -17.38 1.54 0.22
N THR A 190 -16.66 0.53 -0.25
CA THR A 190 -16.53 -0.79 0.40
C THR A 190 -15.67 -0.73 1.67
N ALA A 191 -14.79 0.27 1.80
CA ALA A 191 -14.07 0.59 3.03
C ALA A 191 -14.94 1.27 4.10
N GLY A 192 -16.17 1.65 3.76
CA GLY A 192 -17.15 2.32 4.62
C GLY A 192 -16.94 3.82 4.80
N ASN A 193 -16.14 4.48 3.97
CA ASN A 193 -16.07 5.94 3.95
C ASN A 193 -17.30 6.50 3.23
N GLU A 194 -17.92 7.53 3.81
CA GLU A 194 -19.18 8.09 3.31
C GLU A 194 -18.95 9.43 2.60
N GLY A 195 -19.59 9.62 1.45
CA GLY A 195 -19.67 10.88 0.74
C GLY A 195 -21.12 11.35 0.62
N GLU A 196 -21.32 12.67 0.63
CA GLU A 196 -22.64 13.27 0.47
C GLU A 196 -22.60 14.50 -0.43
N VAL A 197 -23.71 14.78 -1.13
CA VAL A 197 -23.87 15.99 -1.94
C VAL A 197 -25.32 16.48 -1.90
N GLU A 198 -25.52 17.79 -1.81
CA GLU A 198 -26.83 18.42 -1.73
C GLU A 198 -27.09 19.38 -2.89
N PHE A 199 -28.30 19.33 -3.46
CA PHE A 199 -28.77 20.21 -4.53
C PHE A 199 -30.12 20.83 -4.21
N ASN A 200 -30.31 22.06 -4.69
CA ASN A 200 -31.61 22.73 -4.71
C ASN A 200 -32.22 22.61 -6.11
N ASN A 201 -33.51 22.25 -6.17
CA ASN A 201 -34.29 22.10 -7.40
C ASN A 201 -34.67 23.45 -8.07
N GLY A 202 -34.08 24.55 -7.60
CA GLY A 202 -34.39 25.91 -8.00
C GLY A 202 -33.70 26.36 -9.28
N GLU A 203 -32.47 25.89 -9.53
CA GLU A 203 -31.66 26.29 -10.68
C GLU A 203 -31.18 25.04 -11.43
N VAL A 204 -31.41 25.01 -12.74
CA VAL A 204 -31.07 23.87 -13.59
C VAL A 204 -29.63 24.01 -14.07
N ASN A 205 -28.96 22.89 -14.37
CA ASN A 205 -27.57 22.80 -14.81
C ASN A 205 -26.53 23.17 -13.74
N GLN A 206 -26.91 23.16 -12.45
CA GLN A 206 -25.96 23.21 -11.36
C GLN A 206 -25.07 21.96 -11.40
N THR A 207 -23.78 22.16 -11.17
CA THR A 207 -22.79 21.09 -10.99
C THR A 207 -22.07 21.25 -9.68
N LYS A 208 -21.70 20.11 -9.08
CA LYS A 208 -20.89 20.06 -7.87
C LYS A 208 -19.87 18.94 -7.97
N LEU A 209 -18.65 19.22 -7.51
CA LEU A 209 -17.64 18.22 -7.23
C LEU A 209 -17.37 18.24 -5.73
N VAL A 210 -17.51 17.09 -5.09
CA VAL A 210 -17.04 16.85 -3.73
C VAL A 210 -15.82 15.94 -3.84
N SER A 211 -14.64 16.47 -3.55
CA SER A 211 -13.40 15.68 -3.55
C SER A 211 -13.44 14.62 -2.45
N SER A 212 -12.58 13.60 -2.55
CA SER A 212 -12.38 12.60 -1.51
C SER A 212 -11.96 13.16 -0.13
N GLU A 213 -11.37 14.36 -0.10
CA GLU A 213 -11.03 15.11 1.13
C GLU A 213 -12.18 15.99 1.66
N GLY A 214 -13.36 15.97 1.01
CA GLY A 214 -14.54 16.76 1.40
C GLY A 214 -14.57 18.21 0.89
N THR A 215 -13.66 18.62 0.02
CA THR A 215 -13.70 19.94 -0.63
C THR A 215 -14.81 19.98 -1.67
N GLU A 216 -15.73 20.95 -1.54
CA GLU A 216 -16.83 21.17 -2.48
C GLU A 216 -16.53 22.32 -3.46
N VAL A 217 -16.72 22.07 -4.75
CA VAL A 217 -16.61 23.05 -5.83
C VAL A 217 -17.91 23.06 -6.64
N ASN A 218 -18.47 24.25 -6.85
CA ASN A 218 -19.75 24.45 -7.55
C ASN A 218 -19.53 25.03 -8.96
N ASP A 219 -20.54 24.88 -9.82
CA ASP A 219 -20.63 25.49 -11.16
C ASP A 219 -19.43 25.17 -12.07
N ILE A 220 -19.01 23.91 -12.02
CA ILE A 220 -18.00 23.34 -12.90
C ILE A 220 -18.53 23.33 -14.34
N PRO A 221 -17.82 23.95 -15.30
CA PRO A 221 -18.19 23.91 -16.70
C PRO A 221 -18.27 22.45 -17.16
N VAL A 222 -19.41 22.06 -17.69
CA VAL A 222 -19.55 20.77 -18.38
C VAL A 222 -19.33 21.04 -19.86
N GLU A 223 -18.26 20.50 -20.42
CA GLU A 223 -18.08 20.52 -21.87
C GLU A 223 -19.20 19.67 -22.49
N GLU A 224 -20.21 20.32 -23.09
CA GLU A 224 -21.13 19.64 -23.99
C GLU A 224 -20.29 19.07 -25.13
N SER A 225 -20.37 17.75 -25.35
CA SER A 225 -19.88 17.14 -26.58
C SER A 225 -20.71 17.65 -27.76
N GLY A 226 -20.33 18.83 -28.27
CA GLY A 226 -20.92 19.46 -29.43
C GLY A 226 -20.49 18.76 -30.70
N ASN A 227 -21.43 18.11 -31.38
CA ASN A 227 -21.32 17.94 -32.83
C ASN A 227 -21.24 19.33 -33.47
N ASN A 228 -20.09 19.72 -34.02
CA ASN A 228 -19.99 20.50 -35.27
C ASN A 228 -18.54 20.63 -35.76
N GLU A 229 -18.42 20.51 -37.08
CA GLU A 229 -17.23 20.68 -37.91
C GLU A 229 -16.56 22.06 -37.75
N ASN A 230 -15.22 22.05 -37.80
CA ASN A 230 -14.30 23.15 -38.13
C ASN A 230 -14.32 24.41 -37.23
N ASP A 231 -13.34 24.54 -36.34
CA ASP A 231 -12.20 25.44 -36.59
C ASP A 231 -11.04 25.18 -35.62
N ILE A 232 -9.83 25.31 -36.15
CA ILE A 232 -8.54 25.02 -35.50
C ILE A 232 -8.06 26.25 -34.73
N SER A 233 -7.70 26.12 -33.45
CA SER A 233 -6.36 26.52 -32.95
C SER A 233 -6.18 26.35 -31.43
N ASN A 234 -5.04 25.74 -31.10
CA ASN A 234 -4.31 25.69 -29.84
C ASN A 234 -4.63 24.54 -28.87
N GLU A 235 -4.03 23.39 -29.22
CA GLU A 235 -3.85 22.19 -28.40
C GLU A 235 -3.12 22.47 -27.08
N THR A 236 -3.78 22.16 -25.97
CA THR A 236 -3.16 21.40 -24.87
C THR A 236 -3.96 20.10 -24.74
N THR A 237 -3.60 19.12 -25.57
CA THR A 237 -4.28 17.83 -25.66
C THR A 237 -3.76 16.90 -24.55
N PHE A 238 -4.65 16.51 -23.62
CA PHE A 238 -4.49 15.26 -22.88
C PHE A 238 -4.79 14.11 -23.84
N ASP A 239 -3.75 13.36 -24.18
CA ASP A 239 -3.76 12.31 -25.20
C ASP A 239 -4.35 11.00 -24.62
N VAL A 240 -5.57 10.66 -25.04
CA VAL A 240 -6.18 9.33 -24.82
C VAL A 240 -6.35 8.64 -26.16
N GLY A 241 -5.33 7.86 -26.54
CA GLY A 241 -5.52 6.57 -27.20
C GLY A 241 -5.06 6.46 -28.66
N ASN A 242 -3.91 5.79 -28.87
CA ASN A 242 -3.72 4.98 -30.07
C ASN A 242 -3.03 3.64 -29.73
N LEU A 243 -3.84 2.65 -29.32
CA LEU A 243 -3.44 1.25 -29.21
C LEU A 243 -3.38 0.64 -30.62
N ASN A 244 -2.30 0.91 -31.36
CA ASN A 244 -1.81 0.03 -32.45
C ASN A 244 -0.40 0.33 -32.98
N GLU A 245 0.37 1.21 -32.33
CA GLU A 245 1.76 1.45 -32.75
C GLU A 245 2.76 0.78 -31.80
N LYS A 246 3.54 -0.14 -32.38
CA LYS A 246 4.67 -0.80 -31.72
C LYS A 246 5.71 0.27 -31.34
N PRO A 247 6.20 0.33 -30.09
CA PRO A 247 7.06 1.42 -29.65
C PRO A 247 8.40 1.42 -30.43
N PRO A 248 8.91 2.59 -30.84
CA PRO A 248 10.22 2.67 -31.45
C PRO A 248 11.31 2.39 -30.41
N LYS A 249 12.31 1.59 -30.79
CA LYS A 249 13.51 1.36 -29.97
C LYS A 249 14.21 2.69 -29.69
N LYS A 250 14.22 3.11 -28.43
CA LYS A 250 15.01 4.26 -27.98
C LYS A 250 16.43 3.77 -27.71
N ASN A 251 17.41 4.37 -28.39
CA ASN A 251 18.83 4.10 -28.21
C ASN A 251 19.28 4.59 -26.83
N ASP A 252 19.97 3.72 -26.11
CA ASP A 252 20.72 4.04 -24.90
C ASP A 252 22.00 4.77 -25.29
N ASP A 253 22.11 6.06 -24.93
CA ASP A 253 23.40 6.76 -24.83
C ASP A 253 23.26 7.89 -23.81
N TYR A 254 23.45 7.56 -22.53
CA TYR A 254 23.88 8.53 -21.53
C TYR A 254 25.30 8.18 -21.09
N LEU A 255 26.24 8.89 -21.72
CA LEU A 255 27.64 8.94 -21.36
C LEU A 255 27.84 9.78 -20.10
N TYR A 256 28.72 9.25 -19.25
CA TYR A 256 29.36 9.85 -18.08
C TYR A 256 29.75 11.33 -18.26
N GLU A 257 29.51 12.15 -17.22
CA GLU A 257 30.50 13.15 -16.81
C GLU A 257 30.76 13.08 -15.30
N LYS A 258 32.05 13.18 -14.99
CA LYS A 258 32.69 12.95 -13.70
C LYS A 258 33.35 14.27 -13.33
N HIS A 259 32.94 14.87 -12.21
CA HIS A 259 33.73 15.84 -11.47
C HIS A 259 33.54 15.64 -9.97
#